data_AF-A0AA37TQN1-F1
#
_entry.id   AF-A0AA37TQN1-F1
#
_cell.length_a   1.000
_cell.length_b   1.000
_cell.length_c   1.000
_cell.angle_alpha   90.00
_cell.angle_beta   90.00
_cell.angle_gamma   90.00
#
_symmetry.space_group_name_H-M   'P 1'
#
loop_
_entity.id
_entity.type
_entity.pdbx_description
1 polymer ?
#
loop_
_entity_poly.entity_id
_entity_poly.type
_entity_poly.pdbx_seq_one_letter_code
_entity_poly.pdbx_strand_id
1 'polypeptide(L)'
;MEEALRAAGFTGIEVVDDVIYARSNPALPEFTVREIDNIWQLAQTWPLRASDPQIAAWNALHPEAPMDIYQGETRITQRATLATLPLWAELTAKMVAQCVTWRRVTRQRDEGM
;
A
#
# COMPACT_ATOMS: atom_id res chain seq x y z
N MET A 1 -15.83 -7.75 -6.77
CA MET A 1 -14.86 -6.83 -6.13
C MET A 1 -14.70 -5.54 -6.94
N GLU A 2 -14.56 -5.59 -8.26
CA GLU A 2 -14.45 -4.38 -9.10
C GLU A 2 -15.54 -3.32 -8.87
N GLU A 3 -16.81 -3.72 -8.85
CA GLU A 3 -17.93 -2.79 -8.62
C GLU A 3 -17.84 -2.13 -7.24
N ALA A 4 -17.43 -2.88 -6.22
CA ALA A 4 -17.20 -2.35 -4.89
C ALA A 4 -16.07 -1.32 -4.88
N LEU A 5 -15.00 -1.55 -5.66
CA LEU A 5 -13.92 -0.59 -5.81
C LEU A 5 -14.40 0.70 -6.50
N ARG A 6 -15.21 0.58 -7.57
CA ARG A 6 -15.84 1.73 -8.24
C ARG A 6 -16.73 2.51 -7.28
N ALA A 7 -17.57 1.82 -6.53
CA ALA A 7 -18.47 2.43 -5.54
C ALA A 7 -17.71 3.11 -4.39
N ALA A 8 -16.53 2.60 -4.01
CA ALA A 8 -15.64 3.22 -3.04
C ALA A 8 -14.84 4.41 -3.59
N GLY A 9 -15.00 4.75 -4.88
CA GLY A 9 -14.34 5.89 -5.52
C GLY A 9 -12.93 5.62 -6.05
N PHE A 10 -12.50 4.37 -6.11
CA PHE A 10 -11.23 4.01 -6.75
C PHE A 10 -11.31 4.21 -8.26
N THR A 11 -10.16 4.53 -8.87
CA THR A 11 -10.06 4.86 -10.31
C THR A 11 -9.06 3.95 -11.02
N GLY A 12 -9.09 3.95 -12.36
CA GLY A 12 -8.17 3.12 -13.17
C GLY A 12 -8.32 1.63 -12.90
N ILE A 13 -9.56 1.15 -12.76
CA ILE A 13 -9.86 -0.24 -12.42
C ILE A 13 -9.76 -1.11 -13.67
N GLU A 14 -8.77 -1.99 -13.70
CA GLU A 14 -8.50 -2.93 -14.79
C GLU A 14 -8.27 -4.34 -14.25
N VAL A 15 -8.64 -5.37 -15.01
CA VAL A 15 -8.44 -6.77 -14.62
C VAL A 15 -7.54 -7.46 -15.63
N VAL A 16 -6.45 -8.05 -15.15
CA VAL A 16 -5.49 -8.80 -15.96
C VAL A 16 -5.08 -10.04 -15.18
N ASP A 17 -5.25 -11.22 -15.77
CA ASP A 17 -4.88 -12.52 -15.19
C ASP A 17 -5.37 -12.70 -13.73
N ASP A 18 -6.67 -12.45 -13.51
CA ASP A 18 -7.34 -12.52 -12.19
C ASP A 18 -6.81 -11.54 -11.13
N VAL A 19 -6.03 -10.54 -11.53
CA VAL A 19 -5.55 -9.43 -10.69
C VAL A 19 -6.27 -8.16 -11.08
N ILE A 20 -6.88 -7.50 -10.10
CA ILE A 20 -7.45 -6.17 -10.30
C ILE A 20 -6.37 -5.14 -9.99
N TYR A 21 -6.11 -4.23 -10.93
CA TYR A 21 -5.29 -3.04 -10.74
C TYR A 21 -6.21 -1.85 -10.49
N ALA A 22 -5.88 -0.99 -9.55
CA ALA A 22 -6.66 0.20 -9.22
C ALA A 22 -5.80 1.28 -8.55
N ARG A 23 -6.28 2.52 -8.52
CA ARG A 23 -5.61 3.65 -7.86
C ARG A 23 -6.45 4.23 -6.74
N SER A 24 -5.85 4.39 -5.56
CA SER A 24 -6.43 5.10 -4.42
C SER A 24 -6.45 6.61 -4.61
N ASN A 25 -5.52 7.12 -5.40
CA ASN A 25 -5.42 8.50 -5.82
C ASN A 25 -4.74 8.52 -7.19
N PRO A 26 -5.19 9.34 -8.16
CA PRO A 26 -4.55 9.44 -9.48
C PRO A 26 -3.05 9.78 -9.46
N ALA A 27 -2.56 10.41 -8.39
CA ALA A 27 -1.15 10.75 -8.21
C ALA A 27 -0.30 9.63 -7.58
N LEU A 28 -0.92 8.54 -7.14
CA LEU A 28 -0.23 7.39 -6.54
C LEU A 28 -0.12 6.23 -7.54
N PRO A 29 0.88 5.34 -7.37
CA PRO A 29 0.96 4.10 -8.12
C PRO A 29 -0.29 3.24 -7.92
N GLU A 30 -0.48 2.31 -8.85
CA GLU A 30 -1.53 1.30 -8.72
C GLU A 30 -1.27 0.39 -7.52
N PHE A 31 -2.35 -0.01 -6.86
CA PHE A 31 -2.38 -1.17 -5.98
C PHE A 31 -3.03 -2.34 -6.73
N THR A 32 -2.74 -3.54 -6.27
CA THR A 32 -3.35 -4.76 -6.78
C THR A 32 -4.38 -5.30 -5.79
N VAL A 33 -5.44 -5.92 -6.30
CA VAL A 33 -6.39 -6.72 -5.52
C VAL A 33 -6.39 -8.12 -6.10
N ARG A 34 -6.18 -9.12 -5.24
CA ARG A 34 -6.18 -10.54 -5.59
C ARG A 34 -7.05 -11.32 -4.61
N GLU A 35 -7.67 -12.38 -5.07
CA GLU A 35 -8.31 -13.35 -4.18
C GLU A 35 -7.28 -14.42 -3.79
N ILE A 36 -7.07 -14.61 -2.49
CA ILE A 36 -6.14 -15.59 -1.92
C ILE A 36 -6.93 -16.33 -0.84
N ASP A 37 -7.06 -17.66 -0.96
CA ASP A 37 -7.80 -18.50 0.00
C ASP A 37 -9.23 -18.00 0.29
N ASN A 38 -9.98 -17.62 -0.76
CA ASN A 38 -11.32 -17.02 -0.70
C ASN A 38 -11.37 -15.68 0.06
N ILE A 39 -10.24 -14.99 0.16
CA ILE A 39 -10.11 -13.69 0.80
C ILE A 39 -9.51 -12.72 -0.19
N TRP A 40 -10.23 -11.63 -0.47
CA TRP A 40 -9.68 -10.52 -1.22
C TRP A 40 -8.59 -9.82 -0.41
N GLN A 41 -7.43 -9.61 -1.01
CA GLN A 41 -6.30 -8.89 -0.44
C GLN A 41 -5.94 -7.72 -1.35
N LEU A 42 -5.83 -6.52 -0.76
CA LEU A 42 -5.24 -5.35 -1.41
C LEU A 42 -3.75 -5.30 -1.09
N ALA A 43 -2.92 -4.86 -2.04
CA ALA A 43 -1.49 -4.68 -1.85
C ALA A 43 -0.99 -3.44 -2.60
N GLN A 44 -0.31 -2.54 -1.88
CA GLN A 44 0.33 -1.34 -2.42
C GLN A 44 1.83 -1.45 -2.20
N THR A 45 2.62 -1.33 -3.27
CA THR A 45 4.08 -1.22 -3.19
C THR A 45 4.53 0.23 -3.32
N TRP A 46 5.71 0.54 -2.77
CA TRP A 46 6.39 1.82 -2.94
C TRP A 46 7.90 1.59 -3.10
N PRO A 47 8.58 2.27 -4.04
CA PRO A 47 9.96 1.99 -4.43
C PRO A 47 10.99 2.50 -3.41
N LEU A 48 10.92 1.98 -2.20
CA LEU A 48 11.83 2.22 -1.09
C LEU A 48 11.95 0.90 -0.34
N ARG A 49 13.15 0.55 0.12
CA ARG A 49 13.35 -0.61 0.99
C ARG A 49 13.40 -0.15 2.45
N ALA A 50 12.30 -0.29 3.17
CA ALA A 50 12.26 0.01 4.60
C ALA A 50 13.18 -0.94 5.39
N SER A 51 13.75 -0.45 6.50
CA SER A 51 14.51 -1.28 7.44
C SER A 51 13.60 -2.01 8.42
N ASP A 52 14.10 -3.06 9.06
CA ASP A 52 13.31 -3.83 10.03
C ASP A 52 12.73 -2.97 11.17
N PRO A 53 13.46 -1.98 11.75
CA PRO A 53 12.88 -1.07 12.73
C PRO A 53 11.75 -0.20 12.17
N GLN A 54 11.85 0.24 10.90
CA GLN A 54 10.80 1.04 10.24
C GLN A 54 9.54 0.20 10.01
N ILE A 55 9.71 -1.04 9.56
CA ILE A 55 8.62 -2.01 9.39
C ILE A 55 7.94 -2.30 10.73
N ALA A 56 8.72 -2.58 11.78
CA ALA A 56 8.18 -2.84 13.11
C ALA A 56 7.39 -1.64 13.66
N ALA A 57 7.91 -0.41 13.49
CA ALA A 57 7.24 0.80 13.91
C ALA A 57 5.91 1.03 13.15
N TRP A 58 5.91 0.80 11.83
CA TRP A 58 4.67 0.84 11.05
C TRP A 58 3.64 -0.18 11.53
N ASN A 59 4.06 -1.45 11.68
CA ASN A 59 3.17 -2.56 12.06
C ASN A 59 2.56 -2.38 13.45
N ALA A 60 3.27 -1.72 14.36
CA ALA A 60 2.74 -1.37 15.68
C ALA A 60 1.64 -0.29 15.61
N LEU A 61 1.71 0.64 14.63
CA LEU A 61 0.76 1.72 14.45
C LEU A 61 -0.43 1.34 13.56
N HIS A 62 -0.22 0.43 12.61
CA HIS A 62 -1.19 0.04 11.58
C HIS A 62 -1.34 -1.49 11.50
N PRO A 63 -1.81 -2.16 12.56
CA PRO A 63 -2.00 -3.62 12.54
C PRO A 63 -2.96 -4.11 11.46
N GLU A 64 -3.86 -3.25 10.97
CA GLU A 64 -4.81 -3.52 9.89
C GLU A 64 -4.16 -3.55 8.50
N ALA A 65 -2.97 -2.97 8.34
CA ALA A 65 -2.24 -2.96 7.09
C ALA A 65 -0.75 -3.21 7.31
N PRO A 66 -0.37 -4.47 7.64
CA PRO A 66 1.00 -4.83 7.87
C PRO A 66 1.87 -4.51 6.65
N MET A 67 3.05 -4.00 6.95
CA MET A 67 4.13 -3.70 6.05
C MET A 67 5.14 -4.83 6.02
N ASP A 68 5.61 -5.15 4.82
CA ASP A 68 6.71 -6.07 4.56
C ASP A 68 7.55 -5.61 3.35
N ILE A 69 8.50 -6.44 2.94
CA ILE A 69 9.28 -6.25 1.72
C ILE A 69 8.82 -7.25 0.66
N TYR A 70 8.43 -6.75 -0.49
CA TYR A 70 8.04 -7.53 -1.66
C TYR A 70 8.88 -7.10 -2.86
N GLN A 71 9.62 -8.05 -3.46
CA GLN A 71 10.51 -7.80 -4.60
C GLN A 71 11.51 -6.63 -4.38
N GLY A 72 11.96 -6.45 -3.14
CA GLY A 72 12.90 -5.37 -2.78
C GLY A 72 12.25 -4.02 -2.46
N GLU A 73 10.93 -3.92 -2.59
CA GLU A 73 10.14 -2.73 -2.29
C GLU A 73 9.33 -2.88 -1.00
N THR A 74 9.06 -1.78 -0.32
CA THR A 74 8.12 -1.74 0.79
C THR A 74 6.72 -1.96 0.26
N ARG A 75 5.98 -2.87 0.90
CA ARG A 75 4.59 -3.17 0.58
C ARG A 75 3.74 -3.09 1.84
N ILE A 76 2.53 -2.55 1.72
CA ILE A 76 1.47 -2.78 2.71
C ILE A 76 0.39 -3.67 2.11
N THR A 77 -0.23 -4.51 2.93
CA THR A 77 -1.35 -5.36 2.51
C THR A 77 -2.54 -5.19 3.43
N GLN A 78 -3.76 -5.34 2.94
CA GLN A 78 -4.96 -5.33 3.77
C GLN A 78 -5.95 -6.38 3.28
N ARG A 79 -6.67 -7.03 4.21
CA ARG A 79 -7.83 -7.86 3.88
C ARG A 79 -8.99 -6.97 3.42
N ALA A 80 -9.46 -7.18 2.20
CA ALA A 80 -10.56 -6.43 1.62
C ALA A 80 -11.91 -6.98 2.08
N THR A 81 -12.73 -6.08 2.59
CA THR A 81 -14.17 -6.22 2.73
C THR A 81 -14.78 -4.90 2.28
N LEU A 82 -16.08 -4.87 1.97
CA LEU A 82 -16.74 -3.62 1.57
C LEU A 82 -16.54 -2.49 2.60
N ALA A 83 -16.50 -2.84 3.88
CA ALA A 83 -16.28 -1.90 4.98
C ALA A 83 -14.83 -1.40 5.10
N THR A 84 -13.83 -2.16 4.64
CA THR A 84 -12.42 -1.76 4.75
C THR A 84 -11.91 -0.96 3.56
N LEU A 85 -12.66 -0.91 2.45
CA LEU A 85 -12.27 -0.18 1.25
C LEU A 85 -11.98 1.32 1.49
N PRO A 86 -12.79 2.09 2.24
CA PRO A 86 -12.46 3.49 2.51
C PRO A 86 -11.15 3.66 3.29
N LEU A 87 -10.88 2.76 4.24
CA LEU A 87 -9.68 2.78 5.07
C LEU A 87 -8.40 2.52 4.24
N TRP A 88 -8.49 1.69 3.19
CA TRP A 88 -7.35 1.42 2.30
C TRP A 88 -6.77 2.69 1.68
N ALA A 89 -7.63 3.60 1.20
CA ALA A 89 -7.17 4.84 0.57
C ALA A 89 -6.35 5.70 1.56
N GLU A 90 -6.81 5.81 2.81
CA GLU A 90 -6.09 6.53 3.86
C GLU A 90 -4.74 5.85 4.19
N LEU A 91 -4.71 4.53 4.27
CA LEU A 91 -3.51 3.76 4.59
C LEU A 91 -2.45 3.87 3.50
N THR A 92 -2.84 3.83 2.22
CA THR A 92 -1.90 4.05 1.11
C THR A 92 -1.28 5.45 1.17
N ALA A 93 -2.07 6.49 1.45
CA ALA A 93 -1.56 7.85 1.61
C ALA A 93 -0.58 7.98 2.80
N LYS A 94 -0.92 7.38 3.96
CA LYS A 94 -0.05 7.33 5.14
C LYS A 94 1.27 6.62 4.83
N MET A 95 1.21 5.48 4.13
CA MET A 95 2.39 4.69 3.76
C MET A 95 3.33 5.48 2.86
N VAL A 96 2.79 6.17 1.85
CA VAL A 96 3.57 7.02 0.96
C VAL A 96 4.21 8.20 1.72
N ALA A 97 3.45 8.90 2.55
CA ALA A 97 3.96 10.00 3.36
C ALA A 97 5.10 9.56 4.30
N GLN A 98 4.94 8.38 4.92
CA GLN A 98 5.95 7.79 5.79
C GLN A 98 7.22 7.43 5.00
N CYS A 99 7.09 6.78 3.85
CA CYS A 99 8.22 6.43 2.99
C CYS A 99 8.97 7.66 2.46
N VAL A 100 8.24 8.72 2.08
CA VAL A 100 8.86 10.00 1.67
C VAL A 100 9.64 10.62 2.82
N THR A 101 9.10 10.58 4.04
CA THR A 101 9.79 11.08 5.24
C THR A 101 11.08 10.31 5.49
N TRP A 102 11.04 8.97 5.45
CA TRP A 102 12.23 8.14 5.60
C TRP A 102 13.29 8.44 4.54
N ARG A 103 12.90 8.54 3.26
CA ARG A 103 13.82 8.86 2.17
C ARG A 103 14.53 10.21 2.38
N ARG A 104 13.82 11.23 2.89
CA ARG A 104 14.41 12.55 3.18
C ARG A 104 15.44 12.48 4.30
N VAL A 105 15.14 11.76 5.37
CA VAL A 105 16.07 11.57 6.50
C VAL A 105 17.34 10.85 6.06
N THR A 106 17.23 9.82 5.23
CA THR A 106 18.40 9.10 4.71
C THR A 106 19.30 10.01 3.88
N ARG A 107 18.73 10.81 2.96
CA ARG A 107 19.52 11.75 2.13
C ARG A 107 20.25 12.79 2.95
N GLN A 108 19.60 13.38 3.96
CA GLN A 108 20.23 14.36 4.84
C GLN A 108 21.43 13.79 5.60
N ARG A 109 21.37 12.51 6.00
CA ARG A 109 22.49 11.84 6.66
C ARG A 109 23.68 11.64 5.73
N ASP A 110 23.42 11.37 4.46
CA ASP A 110 24.46 11.08 3.46
C ASP A 110 25.10 12.37 2.89
N GLU A 111 24.41 13.51 2.92
CA GLU A 111 24.92 14.83 2.47
C GLU A 111 25.67 15.62 3.56
N GLY A 112 25.58 15.20 4.82
CA GLY A 112 26.16 15.89 5.98
C GLY A 112 27.44 15.29 6.56
N MET A 113 28.09 14.36 5.85
CA MET A 113 29.40 13.78 6.21
C MET A 113 30.52 14.27 5.29
#